data_AF-A0A059CVQ4-F1
#
_entry.id   AF-A0A059CVQ4-F1
#
_cell.length_a   1.000
_cell.length_b   1.000
_cell.length_c   1.000
_cell.angle_alpha   90.00
_cell.angle_beta   90.00
_cell.angle_gamma   90.00
#
_symmetry.space_group_name_H-M   'P 1'
#
loop_
_entity.id
_entity.type
_entity.pdbx_description
1 polymer ?
#
loop_
_entity_poly.entity_id
_entity_poly.type
_entity_poly.pdbx_seq_one_letter_code
_entity_poly.pdbx_strand_id
1 'polypeptide(L)'
;MFKNKSEIEKFNRSNNFVLWSIKIRVLLTTQGLAKTLDGEDELPIIMKAPERVELMERVKSTILLNLSNEILIKVTKEKDTAAL
;
A
#
# COMPACT_ATOMS: atom_id res chain seq x y z
N MET A 1 23.91 16.03 -6.89
CA MET A 1 22.46 15.98 -6.60
C MET A 1 21.96 14.60 -6.99
N PHE A 2 21.86 13.65 -6.06
CA PHE A 2 21.36 12.29 -6.35
C PHE A 2 19.83 12.34 -6.42
N LYS A 3 19.31 12.91 -7.50
CA LYS A 3 17.91 12.72 -7.88
C LYS A 3 17.86 11.38 -8.60
N ASN A 4 17.22 10.41 -7.97
CA ASN A 4 16.41 9.34 -8.57
C ASN A 4 16.16 8.29 -7.49
N LYS A 5 15.44 8.68 -6.42
CA LYS A 5 14.54 7.71 -5.80
C LYS A 5 13.54 7.42 -6.91
N SER A 6 13.56 6.22 -7.46
CA SER A 6 12.66 5.79 -8.52
C SER A 6 11.23 5.94 -8.02
N GLU A 7 10.64 7.12 -8.25
CA GLU A 7 9.25 7.38 -7.91
C GLU A 7 8.41 6.45 -8.78
N ILE A 8 7.72 5.51 -8.12
CA ILE A 8 6.72 4.68 -8.79
C ILE A 8 5.64 5.64 -9.26
N GLU A 9 5.35 5.61 -10.56
CA GLU A 9 4.24 6.37 -11.12
C GLU A 9 2.95 6.02 -10.38
N LYS A 10 2.21 7.04 -9.93
CA LYS A 10 0.96 6.83 -9.20
C LYS A 10 -0.08 6.15 -10.08
N PHE A 11 -0.85 5.21 -9.51
CA PHE A 11 -1.92 4.55 -10.26
C PHE A 11 -3.06 5.52 -10.56
N ASN A 12 -3.43 5.66 -11.84
CA ASN A 12 -4.42 6.62 -12.34
C ASN A 12 -5.42 6.02 -13.34
N ARG A 13 -5.62 4.68 -13.31
CA ARG A 13 -6.42 3.87 -14.25
C ARG A 13 -5.92 3.80 -15.70
N SER A 14 -5.11 4.76 -16.13
CA SER A 14 -4.56 4.80 -17.48
C SER A 14 -3.30 3.94 -17.60
N ASN A 15 -2.55 3.81 -16.50
CA ASN A 15 -1.42 2.90 -16.43
C ASN A 15 -1.83 1.45 -16.12
N ASN A 16 -0.94 0.53 -16.48
CA ASN A 16 -1.16 -0.91 -16.30
C ASN A 16 -1.13 -1.26 -14.81
N PHE A 17 -2.28 -1.68 -14.27
CA PHE A 17 -2.43 -2.04 -12.86
C PHE A 17 -1.50 -3.20 -12.44
N VAL A 18 -1.31 -4.21 -13.29
CA VAL A 18 -0.44 -5.37 -12.97
C VAL A 18 0.99 -4.90 -12.79
N LEU A 19 1.52 -4.11 -13.73
CA LEU A 19 2.88 -3.56 -13.64
C LEU A 19 3.04 -2.64 -12.42
N TRP A 20 2.05 -1.80 -12.14
CA TRP A 20 2.05 -0.96 -10.95
C TRP A 20 2.07 -1.81 -9.67
N SER A 21 1.23 -2.83 -9.57
CA SER A 21 1.16 -3.71 -8.39
C SER A 21 2.48 -4.45 -8.13
N ILE A 22 3.19 -4.89 -9.18
CA ILE A 22 4.52 -5.51 -9.07
C ILE A 22 5.52 -4.50 -8.48
N LYS A 23 5.53 -3.26 -8.99
CA LYS A 23 6.42 -2.20 -8.48
C LYS A 23 6.13 -1.88 -7.01
N ILE A 24 4.85 -1.84 -6.61
CA ILE A 24 4.46 -1.63 -5.21
C ILE A 24 4.89 -2.81 -4.32
N ARG A 25 4.74 -4.05 -4.77
CA ARG A 25 5.23 -5.23 -4.02
C ARG A 25 6.75 -5.17 -3.83
N VAL A 26 7.50 -4.75 -4.85
CA VAL A 26 8.95 -4.53 -4.74
C VAL A 26 9.25 -3.42 -3.72
N LEU A 27 8.55 -2.28 -3.77
CA LEU A 27 8.71 -1.19 -2.80
C LEU A 27 8.46 -1.69 -1.37
N LEU A 28 7.36 -2.39 -1.13
CA LEU A 28 7.02 -2.94 0.18
C LEU A 28 8.07 -3.96 0.64
N THR A 29 8.63 -4.76 -0.26
CA THR A 29 9.73 -5.69 0.05
C THR A 29 10.96 -4.93 0.52
N THR A 30 11.36 -3.85 -0.18
CA THR A 30 12.51 -3.03 0.23
C THR A 30 12.30 -2.30 1.56
N GLN A 31 11.05 -2.10 1.98
CA GLN A 31 10.69 -1.51 3.27
C GLN A 31 10.51 -2.55 4.40
N GLY A 32 10.66 -3.85 4.11
CA GLY A 32 10.41 -4.93 5.06
C GLY A 32 8.91 -5.18 5.34
N LEU A 33 8.02 -4.67 4.48
CA LEU A 33 6.57 -4.69 4.67
C LEU A 33 5.83 -5.74 3.84
N ALA A 34 6.51 -6.43 2.92
CA ALA A 34 5.85 -7.32 1.95
C ALA A 34 5.06 -8.48 2.58
N LYS A 35 5.56 -9.08 3.68
CA LYS A 35 4.89 -10.20 4.36
C LYS A 35 3.51 -9.83 4.92
N THR A 36 3.27 -8.54 5.16
CA THR A 36 1.97 -8.02 5.61
C THR A 36 0.89 -8.11 4.53
N LEU A 37 1.27 -8.25 3.25
CA LEU A 37 0.30 -8.39 2.16
C LEU A 37 -0.32 -9.77 2.10
N ASP A 38 0.33 -10.78 2.68
CA ASP A 38 -0.10 -12.17 2.59
C ASP A 38 -1.19 -12.50 3.62
N GLY A 39 -1.50 -11.56 4.52
CA GLY A 39 -2.61 -11.63 5.48
C GLY A 39 -2.15 -11.37 6.91
N GLU A 40 -3.10 -11.05 7.79
CA GLU A 40 -2.82 -10.92 9.23
C GLU A 40 -2.29 -12.22 9.83
N ASP A 41 -2.78 -13.35 9.33
CA ASP A 41 -2.47 -14.69 9.83
C ASP A 41 -1.03 -15.14 9.47
N GLU A 42 -0.43 -14.52 8.45
CA GLU A 42 0.95 -14.78 8.00
C GLU A 42 1.98 -13.96 8.79
N LEU A 43 1.54 -13.02 9.63
CA LEU A 43 2.43 -12.30 10.54
C LEU A 43 2.78 -13.17 11.74
N PRO A 44 4.05 -13.15 12.22
CA PRO A 44 4.47 -13.97 13.34
C PRO A 44 3.51 -13.85 14.53
N ILE A 45 3.03 -14.99 15.05
CA ILE A 45 2.12 -15.06 16.21
C ILE A 45 2.72 -14.36 17.45
N ILE A 46 4.05 -14.27 17.50
CA ILE A 46 4.83 -13.64 18.57
C ILE A 46 4.78 -12.10 18.50
N MET A 47 4.36 -11.52 17.36
CA MET A 47 4.27 -10.06 17.19
C MET A 47 3.12 -9.49 18.03
N LYS A 48 3.38 -8.40 18.75
CA LYS A 48 2.36 -7.78 19.60
C LYS A 48 1.28 -7.12 18.74
N ALA A 49 0.03 -7.15 19.20
CA ALA A 49 -1.10 -6.47 18.53
C ALA A 49 -0.81 -5.02 18.08
N PRO A 50 -0.22 -4.12 18.89
CA PRO A 50 0.11 -2.76 18.44
C PRO A 50 1.15 -2.71 17.30
N GLU A 51 2.18 -3.54 17.36
CA GLU A 51 3.22 -3.62 16.30
C GLU A 51 2.60 -4.10 14.98
N ARG A 52 1.64 -5.02 15.08
CA ARG A 52 0.89 -5.55 13.96
C ARG A 52 0.02 -4.48 13.29
N VAL A 53 -0.71 -3.71 14.09
CA VAL A 53 -1.53 -2.58 13.61
C VAL A 53 -0.66 -1.55 12.90
N GLU A 54 0.48 -1.18 13.49
CA GLU A 54 1.42 -0.23 12.88
C GLU A 54 1.92 -0.72 11.51
N LEU A 55 2.28 -2.00 11.41
CA LEU A 55 2.74 -2.61 10.16
C LEU A 55 1.66 -2.53 9.06
N MET A 56 0.42 -2.86 9.39
CA MET A 56 -0.71 -2.75 8.46
C MET A 56 -0.96 -1.29 8.05
N GLU A 57 -0.91 -0.35 8.99
CA GLU A 57 -1.09 1.07 8.70
C GLU A 57 -0.01 1.60 7.75
N ARG A 58 1.25 1.16 7.92
CA ARG A 58 2.35 1.52 7.03
C ARG A 58 2.19 0.96 5.63
N VAL A 59 1.71 -0.27 5.49
CA VAL A 59 1.41 -0.89 4.19
C VAL A 59 0.29 -0.14 3.49
N LYS A 60 -0.83 0.09 4.20
CA LYS A 60 -1.97 0.86 3.69
C LYS A 60 -1.55 2.26 3.25
N SER A 61 -0.80 2.97 4.09
CA SER A 61 -0.28 4.31 3.80
C SER A 61 0.61 4.31 2.56
N THR A 62 1.51 3.33 2.43
CA THR A 62 2.38 3.21 1.25
C THR A 62 1.57 2.99 -0.02
N ILE A 63 0.56 2.12 0.00
CA ILE A 63 -0.33 1.89 -1.14
C ILE A 63 -1.05 3.19 -1.51
N LEU A 64 -1.71 3.85 -0.54
CA LEU A 64 -2.46 5.08 -0.76
C LEU A 64 -1.60 6.22 -1.31
N LEU A 65 -0.37 6.39 -0.82
CA LEU A 65 0.56 7.40 -1.31
C LEU A 65 0.97 7.20 -2.77
N ASN A 66 0.82 5.98 -3.30
CA ASN A 66 1.08 5.63 -4.68
C ASN A 66 -0.17 5.59 -5.57
N LEU A 67 -1.31 6.09 -5.07
CA LEU A 67 -2.53 6.30 -5.87
C LEU A 67 -2.62 7.77 -6.31
N SER A 68 -3.26 8.00 -7.46
CA SER A 68 -3.60 9.35 -7.90
C SER A 68 -4.70 9.96 -7.03
N ASN A 69 -4.82 11.28 -7.07
CA ASN A 69 -5.86 12.00 -6.34
C ASN A 69 -7.28 11.54 -6.77
N GLU A 70 -7.50 11.26 -8.06
CA GLU A 70 -8.82 10.81 -8.51
C GLU A 70 -9.17 9.39 -8.02
N ILE A 71 -8.17 8.54 -7.78
CA ILE A 71 -8.38 7.23 -7.18
C ILE A 71 -8.63 7.37 -5.68
N LEU A 72 -7.86 8.21 -4.98
CA LEU A 72 -8.05 8.46 -3.55
C LEU A 72 -9.47 8.96 -3.24
N ILE A 73 -10.01 9.89 -4.03
CA ILE A 73 -11.39 10.38 -3.87
C ILE A 73 -12.43 9.25 -4.02
N LYS A 74 -12.17 8.26 -4.86
CA LYS A 74 -13.08 7.12 -5.04
C LYS A 74 -13.01 6.15 -3.87
N VAL A 75 -11.79 5.85 -3.40
CA VAL A 75 -11.57 5.03 -2.20
C VAL A 75 -12.26 5.63 -0.97
N THR A 76 -12.21 6.94 -0.78
CA THR A 76 -12.91 7.59 0.34
C THR A 76 -14.43 7.49 0.21
N LYS A 77 -14.99 7.71 -0.99
CA LYS A 77 -16.44 7.59 -1.23
C LYS A 77 -16.98 6.17 -1.06
N GLU A 78 -16.20 5.16 -1.48
CA GLU A 78 -16.56 3.75 -1.29
C GLU A 78 -16.57 3.38 0.20
N LYS A 79 -15.61 3.88 0.98
CA LYS A 79 -15.57 3.67 2.43
C LYS A 79 -16.79 4.29 3.13
N ASP A 80 -17.20 5.49 2.71
CA ASP A 80 -18.40 6.15 3.26
C ASP A 80 -19.69 5.39 2.93
N THR A 81 -19.74 4.74 1.76
CA THR A 81 -20.90 3.92 1.35
C THR A 81 -20.94 2.56 2.06
N ALA A 82 -19.77 1.96 2.34
CA ALA A 82 -19.68 0.69 3.07
C ALA A 82 -19.93 0.83 4.58
N ALA A 83 -20.02 2.06 5.10
CA ALA A 83 -20.34 2.36 6.49
C ALA A 83 -21.83 2.67 6.74
N LEU A 84 -22.66 2.66 5.69
CA LEU A 84 -24.12 2.80 5.70
C LEU A 84 -24.79 1.41 5.61
#